data_AF-A0A9W8F0Q0-F1
#
_entry.id   AF-A0A9W8F0Q0-F1
#
_cell.length_a   1.000
_cell.length_b   1.000
_cell.length_c   1.000
_cell.angle_alpha   90.00
_cell.angle_beta   90.00
_cell.angle_gamma   90.00
#
_symmetry.space_group_name_H-M   'P 1'
#
loop_
_entity.id
_entity.type
_entity.pdbx_description
1 polymer ?
#
loop_
_entity_poly.entity_id
_entity_poly.type
_entity_poly.pdbx_seq_one_letter_code
_entity_poly.pdbx_strand_id
1 'polypeptide(L)'
;MPHTPNHIQQAACNHHCFATETPTPVSGCATDTLERPTSSESQSSDKSTLAGQATAPAAASYDCPAGLACKAVRRWAEGADMPTFTSTVNWDEPISETDFLYRRQLSQLRQGKRAKATRLSIFDFDNTLFKSPRANPRLWDQRLIGMLQSPNLGWFQDSRTLSAPYLQYTDDHWIRPIEELVKVESDRDDTLVVLLTGRSHQAYRDLILELIARRPLLQFDIVILKEALAGQSPLVTQAGLGGVKEGTPVPLTFDYKMGVVEDAIAAFPGIKEIAMWDDRIHHCERMQLYLDALRLRHAERVGKAEVYHVPPQTIFMAEDSERELVYALVHEHNDRVVAAAKKRVALGFVKAGDNDLLPVGSLAMKRYASYTGVFLGRSSRSLLGRHVRCPKNWSNAVGHMVLALGPADPEELGASLGAALGDSVELIVDSIGTIANAVVAVRVVQLRTKTQLLEASALSPEPLYVTVAYNEPAGFRSSYAKNIERWRPLRSGSLVLRGVLGEHFLTTASIVAPEVVVDEVKIGGLVCQQWPELKGRDIGLAVASVRQKMADLGIENSEQNRGKIVDIVTLLF
;
A
#
# COMPACT_ATOMS: atom_id res chain seq x y z
N MET A 1 57.34 14.41 -23.15
CA MET A 1 57.03 15.72 -23.76
C MET A 1 55.78 15.57 -24.61
N PRO A 2 54.79 16.49 -24.54
CA PRO A 2 54.34 17.26 -23.38
C PRO A 2 52.85 16.93 -23.07
N HIS A 3 52.52 16.49 -21.85
CA HIS A 3 51.91 17.31 -20.79
C HIS A 3 51.57 18.77 -21.14
N THR A 4 50.28 19.10 -21.08
CA THR A 4 49.79 20.33 -20.42
C THR A 4 48.30 20.21 -20.05
N PRO A 5 47.85 20.94 -19.01
CA PRO A 5 46.64 20.67 -18.24
C PRO A 5 45.51 21.67 -18.57
N ASN A 6 44.31 21.47 -18.00
CA ASN A 6 43.52 22.63 -17.57
C ASN A 6 42.68 22.36 -16.33
N HIS A 7 42.75 23.38 -15.48
CA HIS A 7 42.19 23.57 -14.17
C HIS A 7 40.90 24.42 -14.30
N ILE A 8 40.09 24.44 -13.22
CA ILE A 8 39.12 25.49 -12.85
C ILE A 8 37.78 25.41 -13.63
N GLN A 9 36.58 25.40 -13.02
CA GLN A 9 36.09 26.26 -11.94
C GLN A 9 34.87 25.63 -11.24
N GLN A 10 34.91 25.57 -9.90
CA GLN A 10 33.72 25.44 -9.04
C GLN A 10 32.91 26.74 -9.15
N ALA A 11 31.62 26.63 -9.48
CA ALA A 11 30.67 27.72 -9.34
C ALA A 11 29.88 27.53 -8.04
N ALA A 12 30.18 28.40 -7.07
CA ALA A 12 29.36 28.65 -5.91
C ALA A 12 28.07 29.37 -6.35
N CYS A 13 26.91 28.81 -6.04
CA CYS A 13 25.65 29.55 -6.12
C CYS A 13 25.34 30.16 -4.76
N ASN A 14 25.52 31.49 -4.71
CA ASN A 14 25.17 32.35 -3.60
C ASN A 14 23.65 32.41 -3.38
N HIS A 15 23.30 32.45 -2.09
CA HIS A 15 22.02 32.87 -1.57
C HIS A 15 21.48 34.15 -2.21
N HIS A 16 20.21 34.13 -2.61
CA HIS A 16 19.38 35.33 -2.68
C HIS A 16 18.10 35.09 -1.87
N CYS A 17 18.06 35.78 -0.73
CA CYS A 17 16.89 35.99 0.10
C CYS A 17 15.83 36.74 -0.70
N PHE A 18 14.63 36.18 -0.82
CA PHE A 18 13.45 36.97 -1.16
C PHE A 18 12.75 37.39 0.12
N ALA A 19 12.77 38.70 0.35
CA ALA A 19 12.06 39.36 1.42
C ALA A 19 10.55 39.27 1.20
N THR A 20 9.87 39.00 2.30
CA THR A 20 8.43 39.01 2.52
C THR A 20 7.88 40.43 2.40
N GLU A 21 6.93 40.66 1.50
CA GLU A 21 6.03 41.83 1.57
C GLU A 21 4.69 41.40 2.16
N THR A 22 4.31 42.08 3.23
CA THR A 22 3.02 42.02 3.90
C THR A 22 2.06 43.03 3.26
N PRO A 23 0.76 42.74 3.19
CA PRO A 23 -0.25 43.80 3.10
C PRO A 23 -1.05 43.88 4.40
N THR A 24 -1.03 45.08 4.99
CA THR A 24 -1.91 45.55 6.06
C THR A 24 -3.39 45.64 5.63
N PRO A 25 -4.33 45.70 6.60
CA PRO A 25 -5.74 45.39 6.38
C PRO A 25 -6.56 46.62 5.95
N VAL A 26 -7.59 46.40 5.14
CA VAL A 26 -8.62 47.40 4.86
C VAL A 26 -9.91 47.00 5.57
N SER A 27 -10.31 47.88 6.49
CA SER A 27 -11.61 47.92 7.16
C SER A 27 -12.73 48.28 6.18
N GLY A 28 -13.88 47.62 6.28
CA GLY A 28 -15.09 48.00 5.57
C GLY A 28 -16.32 47.30 6.14
N CYS A 29 -16.99 47.98 7.06
CA CYS A 29 -18.27 47.61 7.65
C CYS A 29 -19.41 47.90 6.66
N ALA A 30 -20.30 46.95 6.39
CA ALA A 30 -21.68 47.25 5.99
C ALA A 30 -22.55 46.00 6.19
N THR A 31 -23.56 46.19 7.03
CA THR A 31 -24.77 45.39 7.23
C THR A 31 -25.57 45.27 5.95
N ASP A 32 -26.15 44.10 5.64
CA ASP A 32 -27.55 44.08 5.26
C ASP A 32 -28.21 42.70 5.39
N THR A 33 -29.42 42.81 5.91
CA THR A 33 -30.50 41.86 6.22
C THR A 33 -31.21 41.32 4.97
N LEU A 34 -32.16 40.39 5.19
CA LEU A 34 -33.19 39.85 4.28
C LEU A 34 -32.79 38.55 3.54
N GLU A 35 -33.61 37.52 3.37
CA GLU A 35 -34.90 37.13 3.94
C GLU A 35 -35.13 35.65 3.54
N ARG A 36 -35.89 34.91 4.35
CA ARG A 36 -36.44 33.58 4.00
C ARG A 36 -37.41 33.69 2.83
N PRO A 37 -37.71 32.55 2.18
CA PRO A 37 -39.13 32.18 2.17
C PRO A 37 -39.39 30.72 2.53
N THR A 38 -40.46 30.57 3.31
CA THR A 38 -41.24 29.38 3.63
C THR A 38 -42.34 29.16 2.57
N SER A 39 -42.64 27.90 2.24
CA SER A 39 -43.96 27.44 1.74
C SER A 39 -43.99 25.90 1.81
N SER A 40 -44.71 25.30 2.77
CA SER A 40 -46.07 24.74 2.67
C SER A 40 -46.15 23.50 1.75
N GLU A 41 -46.25 22.30 2.30
CA GLU A 41 -47.51 21.55 2.55
C GLU A 41 -48.34 21.21 1.31
N SER A 42 -48.46 19.91 1.01
CA SER A 42 -49.74 19.29 0.64
C SER A 42 -49.68 17.77 0.79
N GLN A 43 -50.54 17.26 1.67
CA GLN A 43 -50.94 15.86 1.79
C GLN A 43 -51.82 15.45 0.60
N SER A 44 -51.75 14.19 0.16
CA SER A 44 -52.96 13.42 -0.18
C SER A 44 -52.71 11.92 -0.19
N SER A 45 -53.56 11.22 0.56
CA SER A 45 -53.86 9.79 0.60
C SER A 45 -54.17 9.17 -0.77
N ASP A 46 -53.85 7.89 -0.97
CA ASP A 46 -54.91 6.87 -1.02
C ASP A 46 -54.43 5.41 -0.99
N LYS A 47 -55.35 4.59 -0.48
CA LYS A 47 -55.28 3.16 -0.14
C LYS A 47 -55.34 2.24 -1.36
N SER A 48 -54.66 1.09 -1.32
CA SER A 48 -55.30 -0.19 -1.70
C SER A 48 -54.57 -1.40 -1.14
N THR A 49 -55.32 -2.20 -0.41
CA THR A 49 -55.09 -3.52 0.15
C THR A 49 -54.83 -4.57 -0.94
N LEU A 50 -53.94 -5.55 -0.70
CA LEU A 50 -54.13 -6.94 -1.11
C LEU A 50 -53.18 -7.86 -0.31
N ALA A 51 -53.77 -8.88 0.30
CA ALA A 51 -53.14 -9.89 1.13
C ALA A 51 -52.44 -10.97 0.29
N GLY A 52 -51.38 -11.56 0.84
CA GLY A 52 -50.71 -12.73 0.23
C GLY A 52 -49.54 -13.27 1.05
N GLN A 53 -49.87 -14.16 1.99
CA GLN A 53 -49.12 -15.34 2.47
C GLN A 53 -47.65 -15.25 2.93
N ALA A 54 -47.48 -15.74 4.17
CA ALA A 54 -46.27 -15.99 4.93
C ALA A 54 -45.11 -16.70 4.20
N THR A 55 -43.91 -16.17 4.39
CA THR A 55 -42.68 -16.94 4.58
C THR A 55 -41.83 -16.26 5.66
N ALA A 56 -41.08 -17.08 6.42
CA ALA A 56 -40.38 -16.77 7.66
C ALA A 56 -39.54 -15.48 7.66
N PRO A 57 -39.37 -14.77 8.81
CA PRO A 57 -38.55 -13.58 8.84
C PRO A 57 -37.08 -13.96 8.68
N ALA A 58 -36.51 -13.56 7.54
CA ALA A 58 -35.08 -13.42 7.38
C ALA A 58 -34.56 -12.48 8.48
N ALA A 59 -33.51 -12.91 9.16
CA ALA A 59 -32.78 -12.12 10.15
C ALA A 59 -32.46 -10.73 9.56
N ALA A 60 -33.02 -9.68 10.17
CA ALA A 60 -32.73 -8.31 9.81
C ALA A 60 -31.22 -8.05 9.95
N SER A 61 -30.54 -7.88 8.82
CA SER A 61 -29.20 -7.28 8.79
C SER A 61 -29.34 -5.84 9.24
N TYR A 62 -28.62 -5.45 10.29
CA TYR A 62 -28.49 -4.06 10.66
C TYR A 62 -27.78 -3.33 9.52
N ASP A 63 -28.52 -2.47 8.83
CA ASP A 63 -27.99 -1.64 7.75
C ASP A 63 -27.00 -0.62 8.33
N CYS A 64 -25.81 -0.58 7.73
CA CYS A 64 -24.85 0.51 7.87
C CYS A 64 -25.58 1.84 7.63
N PRO A 65 -25.27 2.95 8.36
CA PRO A 65 -25.91 4.24 8.16
C PRO A 65 -26.08 4.57 6.67
N ALA A 66 -27.31 4.88 6.26
CA ALA A 66 -27.73 5.01 4.87
C ALA A 66 -26.86 6.05 4.13
N GLY A 67 -25.82 5.57 3.42
CA GLY A 67 -24.82 6.41 2.77
C GLY A 67 -23.44 5.77 2.63
N LEU A 68 -23.10 4.78 3.47
CA LEU A 68 -21.83 4.05 3.41
C LEU A 68 -21.95 2.78 2.55
N ALA A 69 -21.10 2.66 1.54
CA ALA A 69 -20.93 1.41 0.78
C ALA A 69 -20.06 0.38 1.54
N CYS A 70 -20.32 0.15 2.84
CA CYS A 70 -19.72 -0.96 3.57
C CYS A 70 -20.45 -2.26 3.23
N LYS A 71 -19.71 -3.28 2.85
CA LYS A 71 -20.26 -4.62 2.62
C LYS A 71 -19.70 -5.57 3.66
N ALA A 72 -20.60 -6.28 4.34
CA ALA A 72 -20.20 -7.43 5.13
C ALA A 72 -19.53 -8.45 4.20
N VAL A 73 -18.40 -8.99 4.63
CA VAL A 73 -17.66 -9.98 3.84
C VAL A 73 -18.34 -11.33 4.01
N ARG A 74 -19.02 -11.83 2.96
CA ARG A 74 -19.59 -13.19 2.93
C ARG A 74 -19.03 -13.96 1.74
N ARG A 75 -18.15 -14.91 2.02
CA ARG A 75 -17.75 -15.98 1.10
C ARG A 75 -17.36 -17.20 1.91
N TRP A 76 -18.06 -18.31 1.68
CA TRP A 76 -17.57 -19.63 2.07
C TRP A 76 -17.62 -20.52 0.83
N ALA A 77 -16.47 -21.08 0.49
CA ALA A 77 -16.37 -22.29 -0.32
C ALA A 77 -16.25 -23.44 0.68
N GLU A 78 -17.19 -24.38 0.64
CA GLU A 78 -17.15 -25.59 1.45
C GLU A 78 -15.88 -26.39 1.08
N GLY A 79 -15.05 -26.74 2.07
CA GLY A 79 -13.94 -27.68 1.89
C GLY A 79 -12.50 -27.16 2.00
N ALA A 80 -12.26 -25.90 2.41
CA ALA A 80 -10.90 -25.47 2.75
C ALA A 80 -10.50 -25.96 4.15
N ASP A 81 -9.37 -26.67 4.26
CA ASP A 81 -8.74 -27.03 5.53
C ASP A 81 -8.54 -25.75 6.36
N MET A 82 -9.32 -25.61 7.43
CA MET A 82 -9.25 -24.44 8.31
C MET A 82 -7.87 -24.44 8.98
N PRO A 83 -7.10 -23.34 8.89
CA PRO A 83 -5.87 -23.24 9.66
C PRO A 83 -6.21 -23.40 11.14
N THR A 84 -5.51 -24.30 11.81
CA THR A 84 -5.68 -24.52 13.25
C THR A 84 -5.08 -23.32 13.98
N PHE A 85 -5.85 -22.26 14.16
CA PHE A 85 -5.45 -21.12 14.98
C PHE A 85 -5.59 -21.53 16.45
N THR A 86 -4.51 -21.99 17.07
CA THR A 86 -4.52 -22.34 18.50
C THR A 86 -4.65 -21.05 19.32
N SER A 87 -5.84 -20.77 19.86
CA SER A 87 -6.02 -19.76 20.91
C SER A 87 -5.15 -20.17 22.08
N THR A 88 -4.11 -19.40 22.40
CA THR A 88 -3.29 -19.61 23.60
C THR A 88 -3.92 -18.97 24.84
N VAL A 89 -5.06 -18.27 24.69
CA VAL A 89 -5.74 -17.58 25.79
C VAL A 89 -6.59 -18.60 26.56
N ASN A 90 -6.29 -18.74 27.85
CA ASN A 90 -7.19 -19.41 28.79
C ASN A 90 -8.26 -18.41 29.26
N TRP A 91 -9.49 -18.63 28.82
CA TRP A 91 -10.63 -17.73 29.02
C TRP A 91 -11.16 -17.73 30.46
N ASP A 92 -10.78 -18.73 31.25
CA ASP A 92 -11.19 -18.90 32.64
C ASP A 92 -10.20 -18.27 33.63
N GLU A 93 -9.03 -17.86 33.15
CA GLU A 93 -7.99 -17.21 33.94
C GLU A 93 -7.97 -15.68 33.74
N PRO A 94 -7.60 -14.89 34.76
CA PRO A 94 -7.37 -13.46 34.60
C PRO A 94 -6.28 -13.19 33.54
N ILE A 95 -6.50 -12.20 32.68
CA ILE A 95 -5.50 -11.75 31.71
C ILE A 95 -4.22 -11.33 32.46
N SER A 96 -3.07 -11.89 32.07
CA SER A 96 -1.78 -11.48 32.61
C SER A 96 -1.47 -10.02 32.23
N GLU A 97 -1.28 -9.16 33.22
CA GLU A 97 -1.05 -7.71 33.06
C GLU A 97 0.40 -7.36 32.70
N THR A 98 1.32 -8.34 32.67
CA THR A 98 2.77 -8.08 32.63
C THR A 98 3.34 -7.88 31.24
N ASP A 99 2.60 -8.25 30.18
CA ASP A 99 3.20 -8.39 28.85
C ASP A 99 2.85 -7.26 27.89
N PHE A 100 1.69 -6.61 28.07
CA PHE A 100 1.19 -5.55 27.18
C PHE A 100 0.41 -4.46 27.92
N LEU A 101 0.64 -3.20 27.56
CA LEU A 101 -0.04 -2.02 28.11
C LEU A 101 -1.54 -2.07 27.86
N TYR A 102 -1.98 -2.50 26.67
CA TYR A 102 -3.41 -2.59 26.35
C TYR A 102 -4.14 -3.58 27.26
N ARG A 103 -3.49 -4.67 27.69
CA ARG A 103 -4.10 -5.64 28.63
C ARG A 103 -4.38 -5.01 29.98
N ARG A 104 -3.44 -4.19 30.49
CA ARG A 104 -3.64 -3.41 31.70
C ARG A 104 -4.79 -2.40 31.55
N GLN A 105 -4.89 -1.73 30.41
CA GLN A 105 -5.98 -0.80 30.11
C GLN A 105 -7.34 -1.52 30.03
N LEU A 106 -7.41 -2.70 29.40
CA LEU A 106 -8.61 -3.54 29.40
C LEU A 106 -9.01 -3.94 30.83
N SER A 107 -8.06 -4.34 31.67
CA SER A 107 -8.31 -4.64 33.09
C SER A 107 -8.86 -3.43 33.87
N GLN A 108 -8.34 -2.23 33.62
CA GLN A 108 -8.82 -0.99 34.25
C GLN A 108 -10.24 -0.63 33.78
N LEU A 109 -10.48 -0.67 32.47
CA LEU A 109 -11.81 -0.44 31.89
C LEU A 109 -12.83 -1.44 32.40
N ARG A 110 -12.42 -2.70 32.56
CA ARG A 110 -13.25 -3.74 33.16
C ARG A 110 -13.72 -3.34 34.55
N GLN A 111 -12.91 -2.69 35.39
CA GLN A 111 -13.36 -2.28 36.74
C GLN A 111 -14.48 -1.24 36.70
N GLY A 112 -14.53 -0.39 35.66
CA GLY A 112 -15.59 0.62 35.48
C GLY A 112 -16.80 0.17 34.68
N LYS A 113 -16.62 -0.69 33.66
CA LYS A 113 -17.66 -1.12 32.71
C LYS A 113 -18.11 -2.59 32.84
N ARG A 114 -17.59 -3.35 33.81
CA ARG A 114 -17.62 -4.83 33.89
C ARG A 114 -18.91 -5.53 33.48
N ALA A 115 -20.07 -4.95 33.77
CA ALA A 115 -21.36 -5.62 33.68
C ALA A 115 -22.21 -5.22 32.46
N LYS A 116 -21.80 -4.24 31.65
CA LYS A 116 -22.69 -3.65 30.62
C LYS A 116 -22.34 -4.01 29.18
N ALA A 117 -21.07 -4.27 28.86
CA ALA A 117 -20.67 -4.47 27.47
C ALA A 117 -21.13 -5.83 26.94
N THR A 118 -22.09 -5.80 26.00
CA THR A 118 -22.55 -6.97 25.24
C THR A 118 -22.12 -6.95 23.78
N ARG A 119 -21.53 -5.84 23.33
CA ARG A 119 -21.04 -5.64 21.97
C ARG A 119 -19.61 -5.09 21.97
N LEU A 120 -18.82 -5.54 21.00
CA LEU A 120 -17.45 -5.09 20.73
C LEU A 120 -17.38 -4.51 19.32
N SER A 121 -17.07 -3.22 19.22
CA SER A 121 -16.98 -2.49 17.95
C SER A 121 -15.54 -2.03 17.74
N ILE A 122 -14.88 -2.53 16.70
CA ILE A 122 -13.46 -2.33 16.46
C ILE A 122 -13.23 -1.65 15.11
N PHE A 123 -12.59 -0.49 15.14
CA PHE A 123 -12.27 0.28 13.94
C PHE A 123 -10.76 0.22 13.66
N ASP A 124 -10.35 -0.11 12.44
CA ASP A 124 -8.98 0.15 11.99
C ASP A 124 -8.75 1.65 11.79
N PHE A 125 -7.50 2.08 11.84
CA PHE A 125 -7.14 3.48 11.64
C PHE A 125 -6.88 3.78 10.16
N ASP A 126 -5.86 3.16 9.57
CA ASP A 126 -5.35 3.47 8.24
C ASP A 126 -6.37 3.15 7.15
N ASN A 127 -6.77 4.15 6.37
CA ASN A 127 -7.75 4.10 5.28
C ASN A 127 -9.14 3.56 5.64
N THR A 128 -9.40 3.38 6.95
CA THR A 128 -10.69 3.00 7.51
C THR A 128 -11.33 4.20 8.21
N LEU A 129 -10.65 4.73 9.24
CA LEU A 129 -11.08 5.93 9.94
C LEU A 129 -10.41 7.19 9.37
N PHE A 130 -9.13 7.07 9.02
CA PHE A 130 -8.28 8.17 8.55
C PHE A 130 -7.60 7.82 7.22
N LYS A 131 -7.71 8.71 6.23
CA LYS A 131 -7.06 8.60 4.91
C LYS A 131 -5.56 8.75 5.06
N SER A 132 -4.88 7.61 5.21
CA SER A 132 -3.44 7.59 5.41
C SER A 132 -2.74 7.51 4.05
N PRO A 133 -1.72 8.34 3.80
CA PRO A 133 -1.04 8.34 2.52
C PRO A 133 -0.40 6.98 2.24
N ARG A 134 -0.57 6.50 1.01
CA ARG A 134 0.15 5.33 0.49
C ARG A 134 1.31 5.82 -0.37
N ALA A 135 2.33 4.98 -0.53
CA ALA A 135 3.37 5.23 -1.52
C ALA A 135 2.76 5.32 -2.94
N ASN A 136 3.11 6.37 -3.66
CA ASN A 136 2.52 6.76 -4.93
C ASN A 136 3.06 5.91 -6.09
N PRO A 137 2.21 5.09 -6.74
CA PRO A 137 2.62 4.23 -7.86
C PRO A 137 2.94 5.00 -9.14
N ARG A 138 2.78 6.33 -9.16
CA ARG A 138 3.27 7.20 -10.24
C ARG A 138 4.71 7.64 -10.05
N LEU A 139 5.27 7.51 -8.84
CA LEU A 139 6.64 7.89 -8.52
C LEU A 139 7.55 6.66 -8.37
N TRP A 140 7.00 5.60 -7.79
CA TRP A 140 7.73 4.42 -7.35
C TRP A 140 7.27 3.17 -8.10
N ASP A 141 8.21 2.32 -8.47
CA ASP A 141 7.86 1.02 -9.00
C ASP A 141 7.31 0.08 -7.90
N GLN A 142 6.71 -1.04 -8.32
CA GLN A 142 6.09 -1.98 -7.38
C GLN A 142 7.11 -2.61 -6.43
N ARG A 143 8.38 -2.75 -6.85
CA ARG A 143 9.45 -3.29 -6.01
C ARG A 143 9.77 -2.36 -4.85
N LEU A 144 10.00 -1.08 -5.12
CA LEU A 144 10.25 -0.07 -4.10
C LEU A 144 9.03 0.12 -3.20
N ILE A 145 7.80 0.12 -3.74
CA ILE A 145 6.59 0.16 -2.92
C ILE A 145 6.54 -1.03 -1.95
N GLY A 146 6.86 -2.23 -2.41
CA GLY A 146 6.95 -3.41 -1.54
C GLY A 146 8.01 -3.25 -0.44
N MET A 147 9.17 -2.70 -0.77
CA MET A 147 10.21 -2.39 0.21
C MET A 147 9.75 -1.33 1.22
N LEU A 148 9.09 -0.26 0.78
CA LEU A 148 8.52 0.79 1.63
C LEU A 148 7.49 0.21 2.61
N GLN A 149 6.64 -0.71 2.16
CA GLN A 149 5.65 -1.37 3.01
C GLN A 149 6.26 -2.40 3.97
N SER A 150 7.51 -2.81 3.75
CA SER A 150 8.22 -3.74 4.64
C SER A 150 8.77 -3.02 5.87
N PRO A 151 9.04 -3.74 6.97
CA PRO A 151 9.68 -3.17 8.16
C PRO A 151 11.08 -2.56 7.90
N ASN A 152 11.74 -2.89 6.78
CA ASN A 152 13.11 -2.43 6.49
C ASN A 152 13.15 -0.92 6.20
N LEU A 153 12.28 -0.44 5.30
CA LEU A 153 12.12 0.99 5.02
C LEU A 153 11.02 1.63 5.86
N GLY A 154 9.98 0.86 6.20
CA GLY A 154 9.10 1.20 7.31
C GLY A 154 8.09 2.32 7.06
N TRP A 155 7.44 2.39 5.90
CA TRP A 155 6.44 3.44 5.58
C TRP A 155 5.37 3.59 6.66
N PHE A 156 4.76 2.47 7.08
CA PHE A 156 3.74 2.50 8.13
C PHE A 156 4.33 2.56 9.55
N GLN A 157 5.65 2.48 9.69
CA GLN A 157 6.38 2.52 10.94
C GLN A 157 7.00 3.90 11.21
N ASP A 158 7.05 4.77 10.21
CA ASP A 158 7.65 6.09 10.29
C ASP A 158 6.63 7.23 10.43
N SER A 159 6.58 7.85 11.61
CA SER A 159 5.57 8.86 11.97
C SER A 159 5.61 10.12 11.10
N ARG A 160 6.70 10.36 10.37
CA ARG A 160 6.76 11.40 9.33
C ARG A 160 5.70 11.20 8.26
N THR A 161 5.24 9.97 8.03
CA THR A 161 4.16 9.71 7.06
C THR A 161 2.81 10.31 7.44
N LEU A 162 2.60 10.66 8.71
CA LEU A 162 1.36 11.24 9.23
C LEU A 162 1.57 12.62 9.88
N SER A 163 2.76 13.21 9.75
CA SER A 163 3.09 14.47 10.40
C SER A 163 3.68 15.49 9.43
N ALA A 164 3.65 16.76 9.84
CA ALA A 164 4.29 17.83 9.10
C ALA A 164 5.82 17.62 9.05
N PRO A 165 6.49 18.03 7.96
CA PRO A 165 5.94 18.75 6.80
C PRO A 165 5.32 17.84 5.73
N TYR A 166 5.48 16.52 5.81
CA TYR A 166 5.13 15.58 4.74
C TYR A 166 3.62 15.35 4.59
N LEU A 167 2.88 15.42 5.69
CA LEU A 167 1.42 15.43 5.68
C LEU A 167 0.90 16.63 6.46
N GLN A 168 0.28 17.58 5.73
CA GLN A 168 -0.48 18.65 6.36
C GLN A 168 -1.90 18.14 6.67
N TYR A 169 -2.16 17.96 7.95
CA TYR A 169 -3.47 17.55 8.43
C TYR A 169 -4.58 18.52 7.99
N THR A 170 -5.66 17.96 7.46
CA THR A 170 -6.92 18.67 7.19
C THR A 170 -8.09 17.77 7.55
N ASP A 171 -9.26 18.35 7.81
CA ASP A 171 -10.48 17.58 8.15
C ASP A 171 -10.93 16.62 7.03
N ASP A 172 -10.53 16.88 5.79
CA ASP A 172 -10.83 16.00 4.65
C ASP A 172 -10.08 14.65 4.70
N HIS A 173 -9.12 14.50 5.63
CA HIS A 173 -8.46 13.23 5.89
C HIS A 173 -9.34 12.25 6.66
N TRP A 174 -10.38 12.71 7.36
CA TRP A 174 -11.29 11.79 8.04
C TRP A 174 -12.35 11.24 7.11
N ILE A 175 -12.66 9.96 7.29
CA ILE A 175 -13.73 9.30 6.55
C ILE A 175 -15.03 9.55 7.33
N ARG A 176 -15.67 10.70 7.06
CA ARG A 176 -16.84 11.19 7.83
C ARG A 176 -17.91 10.13 8.11
N PRO A 177 -18.29 9.28 7.15
CA PRO A 177 -19.31 8.27 7.42
C PRO A 177 -18.87 7.25 8.50
N ILE A 178 -17.57 6.97 8.62
CA ILE A 178 -17.01 6.11 9.67
C ILE A 178 -16.92 6.88 11.00
N GLU A 179 -16.65 8.18 11.00
CA GLU A 179 -16.71 8.99 12.23
C GLU A 179 -18.13 9.03 12.81
N GLU A 180 -19.15 9.21 11.96
CA GLU A 180 -20.55 9.15 12.36
C GLU A 180 -20.92 7.77 12.93
N LEU A 181 -20.38 6.70 12.35
CA LEU A 181 -20.56 5.35 12.86
C LEU A 181 -19.88 5.13 14.21
N VAL A 182 -18.65 5.64 14.40
CA VAL A 182 -17.97 5.62 15.71
C VAL A 182 -18.83 6.33 16.75
N LYS A 183 -19.38 7.49 16.42
CA LYS A 183 -20.30 8.23 17.31
C LYS A 183 -21.52 7.38 17.69
N VAL A 184 -22.17 6.77 16.71
CA VAL A 184 -23.36 5.92 16.95
C VAL A 184 -23.01 4.75 17.85
N GLU A 185 -21.86 4.09 17.64
CA GLU A 185 -21.41 2.98 18.47
C GLU A 185 -20.99 3.45 19.87
N SER A 186 -20.39 4.64 20.02
CA SER A 186 -19.98 5.19 21.32
C SER A 186 -21.14 5.68 22.17
N ASP A 187 -22.25 6.10 21.54
CA ASP A 187 -23.48 6.52 22.22
C ASP A 187 -24.24 5.30 22.80
N ARG A 188 -23.79 4.06 22.52
CA ARG A 188 -24.39 2.83 23.07
C ARG A 188 -23.76 2.45 24.41
N ASP A 189 -24.57 2.38 25.45
CA ASP A 189 -24.15 1.97 26.80
C ASP A 189 -23.64 0.51 26.88
N ASP A 190 -24.04 -0.33 25.93
CA ASP A 190 -23.75 -1.76 25.87
C ASP A 190 -22.53 -2.11 25.01
N THR A 191 -21.82 -1.11 24.48
CA THR A 191 -20.77 -1.31 23.48
C THR A 191 -19.42 -0.89 24.01
N LEU A 192 -18.42 -1.75 23.80
CA LEU A 192 -17.00 -1.42 23.97
C LEU A 192 -16.45 -0.97 22.61
N VAL A 193 -16.10 0.31 22.50
CA VAL A 193 -15.64 0.91 21.24
C VAL A 193 -14.11 1.03 21.24
N VAL A 194 -13.47 0.34 20.30
CA VAL A 194 -12.02 0.16 20.24
C VAL A 194 -11.48 0.72 18.92
N LEU A 195 -10.45 1.56 19.00
CA LEU A 195 -9.59 1.84 17.85
C LEU A 195 -8.42 0.86 17.89
N LEU A 196 -8.21 0.08 16.82
CA LEU A 196 -7.16 -0.93 16.75
C LEU A 196 -6.34 -0.79 15.47
N THR A 197 -5.09 -0.36 15.60
CA THR A 197 -4.19 -0.12 14.46
C THR A 197 -2.94 -0.99 14.50
N GLY A 198 -2.42 -1.32 13.31
CA GLY A 198 -1.11 -1.93 13.13
C GLY A 198 0.08 -0.97 13.26
N ARG A 199 -0.17 0.34 13.41
CA ARG A 199 0.88 1.36 13.64
C ARG A 199 1.58 1.11 14.98
N SER A 200 2.90 1.36 15.02
CA SER A 200 3.73 1.16 16.21
C SER A 200 3.32 2.10 17.34
N HIS A 201 3.11 1.56 18.54
CA HIS A 201 2.84 2.34 19.74
C HIS A 201 3.94 3.37 19.99
N GLN A 202 5.21 2.96 19.89
CA GLN A 202 6.36 3.81 20.18
C GLN A 202 6.46 5.02 19.24
N ALA A 203 6.06 4.87 17.97
CA ALA A 203 6.22 5.93 16.97
C ALA A 203 4.98 6.82 16.81
N TYR A 204 3.77 6.28 17.08
CA TYR A 204 2.52 6.95 16.68
C TYR A 204 1.59 7.32 17.84
N ARG A 205 1.85 6.87 19.07
CA ARG A 205 0.90 7.05 20.16
C ARG A 205 0.45 8.50 20.32
N ASP A 206 1.40 9.40 20.52
CA ASP A 206 1.08 10.80 20.79
C ASP A 206 0.42 11.46 19.58
N LEU A 207 0.91 11.17 18.38
CA LEU A 207 0.35 11.67 17.13
C LEU A 207 -1.10 11.22 16.90
N ILE A 208 -1.39 9.93 17.04
CA ILE A 208 -2.75 9.40 16.84
C ILE A 208 -3.70 9.95 17.91
N LEU A 209 -3.27 10.03 19.16
CA LEU A 209 -4.10 10.60 20.23
C LEU A 209 -4.36 12.09 20.00
N GLU A 210 -3.37 12.84 19.54
CA GLU A 210 -3.54 14.25 19.17
C GLU A 210 -4.53 14.42 18.00
N LEU A 211 -4.41 13.59 16.96
CA LEU A 211 -5.33 13.59 15.81
C LEU A 211 -6.76 13.30 16.26
N ILE A 212 -6.97 12.29 17.10
CA ILE A 212 -8.29 11.94 17.64
C ILE A 212 -8.84 13.05 18.53
N ALA A 213 -8.01 13.66 19.38
CA ALA A 213 -8.44 14.72 20.30
C ALA A 213 -8.96 15.97 19.55
N ARG A 214 -8.52 16.20 18.31
CA ARG A 214 -9.04 17.25 17.43
C ARG A 214 -10.43 16.93 16.85
N ARG A 215 -10.95 15.72 17.06
CA ARG A 215 -12.24 15.24 16.54
C ARG A 215 -13.19 14.90 17.69
N PRO A 216 -14.06 15.85 18.10
CA PRO A 216 -14.94 15.65 19.25
C PRO A 216 -15.97 14.52 19.07
N LEU A 217 -16.25 14.11 17.83
CA LEU A 217 -17.15 13.00 17.52
C LEU A 217 -16.53 11.63 17.79
N LEU A 218 -15.20 11.54 17.90
CA LEU A 218 -14.49 10.28 18.07
C LEU A 218 -14.29 9.98 19.55
N GLN A 219 -15.12 9.07 20.05
CA GLN A 219 -15.03 8.59 21.43
C GLN A 219 -14.71 7.09 21.41
N PHE A 220 -13.47 6.78 21.78
CA PHE A 220 -13.02 5.41 21.95
C PHE A 220 -12.83 5.13 23.43
N ASP A 221 -13.28 3.97 23.89
CA ASP A 221 -12.99 3.49 25.24
C ASP A 221 -11.51 3.16 25.39
N ILE A 222 -10.90 2.66 24.32
CA ILE A 222 -9.49 2.32 24.26
C ILE A 222 -8.93 2.50 22.85
N VAL A 223 -7.71 3.03 22.78
CA VAL A 223 -6.94 3.20 21.56
C VAL A 223 -5.72 2.30 21.64
N ILE A 224 -5.71 1.25 20.82
CA ILE A 224 -4.73 0.17 20.84
C ILE A 224 -3.85 0.26 19.60
N LEU A 225 -2.56 0.57 19.81
CA LEU A 225 -1.51 0.58 18.79
C LEU A 225 -0.63 -0.64 18.97
N LYS A 226 -0.02 -1.13 17.88
CA LYS A 226 0.89 -2.28 17.91
C LYS A 226 2.04 -2.05 18.88
N GLU A 227 1.95 -2.70 20.02
CA GLU A 227 3.03 -2.75 20.99
C GLU A 227 4.12 -3.66 20.48
N ALA A 228 5.32 -3.28 20.82
CA ALA A 228 6.49 -4.09 20.65
C ALA A 228 6.81 -4.59 22.06
N LEU A 229 6.86 -5.92 22.27
CA LEU A 229 7.03 -6.54 23.60
C LEU A 229 8.12 -5.80 24.37
N ALA A 230 7.98 -5.58 25.69
CA ALA A 230 9.03 -4.93 26.46
C ALA A 230 10.36 -5.71 26.29
N GLY A 231 11.34 -5.12 25.59
CA GLY A 231 12.59 -5.78 25.14
C GLY A 231 12.67 -6.09 23.63
N GLN A 232 11.61 -5.85 22.89
CA GLN A 232 11.53 -5.87 21.44
C GLN A 232 10.87 -4.56 21.00
N SER A 233 11.64 -3.58 20.55
CA SER A 233 11.15 -2.68 19.51
C SER A 233 11.37 -3.40 18.16
N PRO A 234 10.48 -3.32 17.15
CA PRO A 234 10.55 -4.21 15.98
C PRO A 234 11.66 -3.83 14.98
N LEU A 235 12.41 -2.76 15.23
CA LEU A 235 13.66 -2.46 14.52
C LEU A 235 14.88 -3.14 15.17
N VAL A 236 14.72 -3.87 16.30
CA VAL A 236 15.79 -4.22 17.25
C VAL A 236 15.95 -5.73 17.50
N THR A 237 15.60 -6.59 16.54
CA THR A 237 16.22 -7.94 16.46
C THR A 237 17.09 -8.10 15.23
N GLN A 238 17.66 -6.99 14.73
CA GLN A 238 18.89 -7.05 13.93
C GLN A 238 20.07 -6.47 14.70
N ALA A 239 20.64 -7.28 15.58
CA ALA A 239 22.08 -7.45 15.76
C ALA A 239 22.29 -8.47 16.89
N GLY A 240 22.84 -9.64 16.56
CA GLY A 240 23.06 -10.73 17.50
C GLY A 240 24.05 -10.39 18.62
N LEU A 241 23.57 -9.72 19.65
CA LEU A 241 24.19 -9.63 20.96
C LEU A 241 23.09 -9.60 22.02
N GLY A 242 22.84 -10.74 22.64
CA GLY A 242 22.12 -10.85 23.91
C GLY A 242 20.66 -11.32 23.84
N GLY A 243 20.45 -12.64 23.91
CA GLY A 243 19.32 -13.22 24.65
C GLY A 243 18.03 -13.59 23.90
N VAL A 244 17.78 -13.10 22.68
CA VAL A 244 16.62 -13.55 21.90
C VAL A 244 17.01 -14.74 21.04
N LYS A 245 16.33 -15.89 21.23
CA LYS A 245 16.49 -17.06 20.34
C LYS A 245 16.18 -16.63 18.90
N GLU A 246 17.16 -16.80 18.02
CA GLU A 246 16.98 -16.72 16.57
C GLU A 246 15.73 -17.52 16.17
N GLY A 247 14.84 -16.89 15.41
CA GLY A 247 13.65 -17.56 14.86
C GLY A 247 12.32 -17.30 15.57
N THR A 248 12.24 -16.43 16.58
CA THR A 248 10.93 -16.03 17.12
C THR A 248 10.21 -15.12 16.11
N PRO A 249 9.12 -15.55 15.45
CA PRO A 249 8.47 -14.74 14.43
C PRO A 249 7.83 -13.50 15.08
N VAL A 250 8.10 -12.32 14.52
CA VAL A 250 7.32 -11.12 14.88
C VAL A 250 5.87 -11.41 14.50
N PRO A 251 4.88 -11.27 15.41
CA PRO A 251 3.49 -11.55 15.08
C PRO A 251 3.07 -10.69 13.90
N LEU A 252 2.51 -11.32 12.88
CA LEU A 252 1.94 -10.61 11.74
C LEU A 252 0.84 -9.68 12.27
N THR A 253 0.61 -8.55 11.61
CA THR A 253 -0.41 -7.56 12.04
C THR A 253 -1.78 -8.22 12.26
N PHE A 254 -2.10 -9.25 11.48
CA PHE A 254 -3.30 -10.07 11.66
C PHE A 254 -3.34 -10.75 13.04
N ASP A 255 -2.29 -11.49 13.41
CA ASP A 255 -2.23 -12.27 14.65
C ASP A 255 -2.31 -11.33 15.87
N TYR A 256 -1.63 -10.19 15.78
CA TYR A 256 -1.74 -9.12 16.78
C TYR A 256 -3.19 -8.64 16.96
N LYS A 257 -3.88 -8.31 15.86
CA LYS A 257 -5.27 -7.84 15.94
C LYS A 257 -6.20 -8.89 16.54
N MET A 258 -6.04 -10.16 16.16
CA MET A 258 -6.87 -11.25 16.69
C MET A 258 -6.58 -11.53 18.18
N GLY A 259 -5.32 -11.43 18.62
CA GLY A 259 -4.97 -11.52 20.05
C GLY A 259 -5.66 -10.45 20.90
N VAL A 260 -5.72 -9.20 20.39
CA VAL A 260 -6.46 -8.11 21.04
C VAL A 260 -7.96 -8.41 21.13
N VAL A 261 -8.55 -8.97 20.06
CA VAL A 261 -9.97 -9.37 20.06
C VAL A 261 -10.24 -10.42 21.14
N GLU A 262 -9.38 -11.44 21.22
CA GLU A 262 -9.54 -12.50 22.23
C GLU A 262 -9.40 -11.95 23.65
N ASP A 263 -8.36 -11.15 23.91
CA ASP A 263 -8.16 -10.50 25.20
C ASP A 263 -9.35 -9.59 25.59
N ALA A 264 -9.95 -8.89 24.63
CA ALA A 264 -11.13 -8.05 24.89
C ALA A 264 -12.35 -8.90 25.29
N ILE A 265 -12.63 -9.99 24.59
CA ILE A 265 -13.72 -10.91 24.95
C ILE A 265 -13.44 -11.58 26.30
N ALA A 266 -12.17 -11.82 26.64
CA ALA A 266 -11.77 -12.43 27.90
C ALA A 266 -11.99 -11.45 29.06
N ALA A 267 -11.61 -10.18 28.85
CA ALA A 267 -11.82 -9.10 29.80
C ALA A 267 -13.30 -8.80 30.05
N PHE A 268 -14.15 -8.95 29.02
CA PHE A 268 -15.59 -8.65 29.08
C PHE A 268 -16.42 -9.87 28.65
N PRO A 269 -16.69 -10.81 29.57
CA PRO A 269 -17.42 -12.04 29.27
C PRO A 269 -18.86 -11.84 28.75
N GLY A 270 -19.43 -10.65 28.91
CA GLY A 270 -20.76 -10.29 28.41
C GLY A 270 -20.84 -10.07 26.90
N ILE A 271 -19.71 -9.90 26.21
CA ILE A 271 -19.67 -9.65 24.76
C ILE A 271 -20.24 -10.83 24.00
N LYS A 272 -21.34 -10.60 23.28
CA LYS A 272 -22.03 -11.54 22.40
C LYS A 272 -21.95 -11.15 20.92
N GLU A 273 -21.71 -9.88 20.65
CA GLU A 273 -21.63 -9.34 19.29
C GLU A 273 -20.28 -8.69 19.03
N ILE A 274 -19.69 -8.98 17.87
CA ILE A 274 -18.44 -8.38 17.40
C ILE A 274 -18.69 -7.74 16.04
N ALA A 275 -18.29 -6.49 15.88
CA ALA A 275 -18.28 -5.77 14.62
C ALA A 275 -16.89 -5.19 14.38
N MET A 276 -16.32 -5.43 13.21
CA MET A 276 -15.00 -4.92 12.83
C MET A 276 -15.04 -4.20 11.49
N TRP A 277 -14.32 -3.07 11.38
CA TRP A 277 -14.16 -2.31 10.14
C TRP A 277 -12.67 -2.23 9.77
N ASP A 278 -12.32 -2.64 8.54
CA ASP A 278 -10.94 -2.59 8.00
C ASP A 278 -10.99 -2.33 6.49
N ASP A 279 -9.92 -1.74 5.94
CA ASP A 279 -9.84 -1.31 4.53
C ASP A 279 -9.32 -2.40 3.59
N ARG A 280 -8.69 -3.44 4.14
CA ARG A 280 -8.01 -4.47 3.34
C ARG A 280 -8.92 -5.67 3.17
N ILE A 281 -9.54 -5.81 1.99
CA ILE A 281 -10.47 -6.92 1.70
C ILE A 281 -9.94 -8.30 2.10
N HIS A 282 -8.68 -8.63 1.80
CA HIS A 282 -8.09 -9.92 2.17
C HIS A 282 -7.88 -10.08 3.68
N HIS A 283 -7.61 -8.98 4.40
CA HIS A 283 -7.61 -9.01 5.86
C HIS A 283 -9.02 -9.20 6.38
N CYS A 284 -10.02 -8.49 5.83
CA CYS A 284 -11.41 -8.66 6.24
C CYS A 284 -11.91 -10.10 6.04
N GLU A 285 -11.60 -10.72 4.89
CA GLU A 285 -11.91 -12.12 4.59
C GLU A 285 -11.27 -13.06 5.62
N ARG A 286 -9.96 -12.88 5.88
CA ARG A 286 -9.23 -13.70 6.86
C ARG A 286 -9.75 -13.50 8.29
N MET A 287 -10.11 -12.27 8.66
CA MET A 287 -10.67 -11.95 9.99
C MET A 287 -12.06 -12.54 10.15
N GLN A 288 -12.92 -12.48 9.12
CA GLN A 288 -14.24 -13.09 9.16
C GLN A 288 -14.12 -14.61 9.36
N LEU A 289 -13.24 -15.28 8.62
CA LEU A 289 -12.98 -16.71 8.80
C LEU A 289 -12.53 -17.04 10.23
N TYR A 290 -11.65 -16.21 10.81
CA TYR A 290 -11.21 -16.37 12.19
C TYR A 290 -12.35 -16.21 13.19
N LEU A 291 -13.17 -15.18 13.05
CA LEU A 291 -14.29 -14.91 13.95
C LEU A 291 -15.40 -15.98 13.82
N ASP A 292 -15.64 -16.50 12.62
CA ASP A 292 -16.53 -17.64 12.40
C ASP A 292 -16.02 -18.88 13.14
N ALA A 293 -14.70 -19.16 13.04
CA ALA A 293 -14.06 -20.25 13.79
C ALA A 293 -14.15 -20.06 15.31
N LEU A 294 -13.91 -18.83 15.79
CA LEU A 294 -14.02 -18.47 17.20
C LEU A 294 -15.45 -18.68 17.70
N ARG A 295 -16.45 -18.25 16.93
CA ARG A 295 -17.87 -18.48 17.23
C ARG A 295 -18.22 -19.96 17.29
N LEU A 296 -17.72 -20.78 16.38
CA LEU A 296 -17.98 -22.22 16.41
C LEU A 296 -17.41 -22.88 17.67
N ARG A 297 -16.21 -22.46 18.10
CA ARG A 297 -15.56 -22.97 19.33
C ARG A 297 -16.21 -22.46 20.61
N HIS A 298 -16.79 -21.27 20.57
CA HIS A 298 -17.36 -20.57 21.73
C HIS A 298 -18.78 -20.07 21.47
N ALA A 299 -19.64 -20.94 20.94
CA ALA A 299 -20.99 -20.57 20.48
C ALA A 299 -21.87 -19.99 21.60
N GLU A 300 -21.63 -20.40 22.85
CA GLU A 300 -22.32 -19.87 24.02
C GLU A 300 -21.85 -18.46 24.41
N ARG A 301 -20.67 -18.03 23.94
CA ARG A 301 -20.04 -16.75 24.30
C ARG A 301 -20.28 -15.70 23.24
N VAL A 302 -19.96 -15.98 21.97
CA VAL A 302 -20.10 -15.02 20.86
C VAL A 302 -21.21 -15.49 19.92
N GLY A 303 -22.35 -14.80 19.91
CA GLY A 303 -23.48 -15.15 19.04
C GLY A 303 -23.34 -14.60 17.62
N LYS A 304 -22.80 -13.38 17.47
CA LYS A 304 -22.69 -12.69 16.18
C LYS A 304 -21.29 -12.08 16.01
N ALA A 305 -20.69 -12.26 14.83
CA ALA A 305 -19.43 -11.63 14.48
C ALA A 305 -19.42 -11.25 12.99
N GLU A 306 -19.27 -9.95 12.69
CA GLU A 306 -19.27 -9.44 11.31
C GLU A 306 -18.08 -8.51 11.07
N VAL A 307 -17.40 -8.73 9.94
CA VAL A 307 -16.34 -7.85 9.44
C VAL A 307 -16.87 -7.10 8.20
N TYR A 308 -16.77 -5.78 8.26
CA TYR A 308 -17.18 -4.87 7.21
C TYR A 308 -15.93 -4.33 6.50
N HIS A 309 -15.90 -4.51 5.18
CA HIS A 309 -14.87 -3.90 4.36
C HIS A 309 -15.24 -2.44 4.09
N VAL A 310 -14.36 -1.53 4.50
CA VAL A 310 -14.44 -0.10 4.18
C VAL A 310 -13.64 0.15 2.91
N PRO A 311 -14.26 0.57 1.79
CA PRO A 311 -13.50 0.85 0.57
C PRO A 311 -12.40 1.90 0.83
N PRO A 312 -11.13 1.59 0.53
CA PRO A 312 -10.03 2.47 0.89
C PRO A 312 -10.13 3.80 0.14
N GLN A 313 -10.02 4.90 0.89
CA GLN A 313 -9.93 6.25 0.32
C GLN A 313 -8.47 6.71 0.26
N THR A 314 -7.71 6.07 -0.64
CA THR A 314 -6.27 6.32 -0.80
C THR A 314 -5.99 7.77 -1.16
N ILE A 315 -5.09 8.39 -0.41
CA ILE A 315 -4.44 9.65 -0.78
C ILE A 315 -2.95 9.39 -1.02
N PHE A 316 -2.31 10.33 -1.71
CA PHE A 316 -0.88 10.36 -1.94
C PHE A 316 -0.33 11.68 -1.41
N MET A 317 0.92 11.69 -0.98
CA MET A 317 1.60 12.92 -0.58
C MET A 317 1.84 13.80 -1.83
N ALA A 318 2.17 15.07 -1.59
CA ALA A 318 2.73 15.91 -2.65
C ALA A 318 4.01 15.26 -3.20
N GLU A 319 4.21 15.28 -4.53
CA GLU A 319 5.27 14.50 -5.16
C GLU A 319 6.66 14.85 -4.61
N ASP A 320 6.94 16.13 -4.35
CA ASP A 320 8.22 16.58 -3.81
C ASP A 320 8.44 16.11 -2.37
N SER A 321 7.43 16.26 -1.50
CA SER A 321 7.47 15.79 -0.11
C SER A 321 7.63 14.27 -0.04
N GLU A 322 6.93 13.54 -0.91
CA GLU A 322 7.02 12.09 -0.95
C GLU A 322 8.42 11.64 -1.40
N ARG A 323 8.98 12.30 -2.42
CA ARG A 323 10.34 12.04 -2.88
C ARG A 323 11.33 12.27 -1.75
N GLU A 324 11.27 13.43 -1.12
CA GLU A 324 12.15 13.79 -0.01
C GLU A 324 12.10 12.72 1.11
N LEU A 325 10.90 12.35 1.56
CA LEU A 325 10.74 11.35 2.62
C LEU A 325 11.27 9.98 2.21
N VAL A 326 10.95 9.51 0.99
CA VAL A 326 11.42 8.19 0.52
C VAL A 326 12.95 8.17 0.41
N TYR A 327 13.58 9.24 -0.09
CA TYR A 327 15.03 9.34 -0.12
C TYR A 327 15.63 9.35 1.29
N ALA A 328 15.01 10.03 2.25
CA ALA A 328 15.44 10.02 3.65
C ALA A 328 15.36 8.60 4.25
N LEU A 329 14.24 7.89 4.05
CA LEU A 329 14.07 6.50 4.52
C LEU A 329 15.14 5.56 3.95
N VAL A 330 15.45 5.71 2.67
CA VAL A 330 16.50 4.92 2.00
C VAL A 330 17.89 5.26 2.53
N HIS A 331 18.17 6.55 2.74
CA HIS A 331 19.45 6.99 3.31
C HIS A 331 19.64 6.43 4.73
N GLU A 332 18.63 6.56 5.59
CA GLU A 332 18.67 6.04 6.96
C GLU A 332 18.81 4.51 6.99
N HIS A 333 18.18 3.80 6.06
CA HIS A 333 18.41 2.37 5.88
C HIS A 333 19.87 2.06 5.52
N ASN A 334 20.42 2.78 4.55
CA ASN A 334 21.81 2.60 4.14
C ASN A 334 22.79 2.92 5.28
N ASP A 335 22.53 3.96 6.08
CA ASP A 335 23.34 4.29 7.26
C ASP A 335 23.34 3.14 8.27
N ARG A 336 22.18 2.51 8.52
CA ARG A 336 22.06 1.32 9.38
C ARG A 336 22.88 0.15 8.83
N VAL A 337 22.82 -0.10 7.52
CA VAL A 337 23.61 -1.17 6.87
C VAL A 337 25.11 -0.89 7.01
N VAL A 338 25.56 0.34 6.76
CA VAL A 338 26.96 0.76 6.92
C VAL A 338 27.42 0.57 8.36
N ALA A 339 26.62 1.00 9.34
CA ALA A 339 26.93 0.85 10.76
C ALA A 339 27.04 -0.64 11.16
N ALA A 340 26.11 -1.46 10.70
CA ALA A 340 26.13 -2.91 10.94
C ALA A 340 27.36 -3.58 10.31
N ALA A 341 27.73 -3.18 9.08
CA ALA A 341 28.92 -3.68 8.40
C ALA A 341 30.20 -3.31 9.16
N LYS A 342 30.36 -2.04 9.57
CA LYS A 342 31.49 -1.57 10.38
C LYS A 342 31.63 -2.36 11.69
N LYS A 343 30.51 -2.62 12.38
CA LYS A 343 30.50 -3.42 13.61
C LYS A 343 30.99 -4.86 13.36
N ARG A 344 30.61 -5.48 12.24
CA ARG A 344 31.08 -6.83 11.88
C ARG A 344 32.58 -6.86 11.57
N VAL A 345 33.11 -5.83 10.91
CA VAL A 345 34.56 -5.69 10.66
C VAL A 345 35.31 -5.51 11.97
N ALA A 346 34.84 -4.64 12.87
CA ALA A 346 35.46 -4.42 14.18
C ALA A 346 35.47 -5.68 15.06
N LEU A 347 34.47 -6.54 14.91
CA LEU A 347 34.38 -7.83 15.61
C LEU A 347 35.14 -8.97 14.88
N GLY A 348 35.86 -8.68 13.80
CA GLY A 348 36.66 -9.66 13.06
C GLY A 348 35.87 -10.66 12.22
N PHE A 349 34.55 -10.46 12.05
CA PHE A 349 33.71 -11.37 11.27
C PHE A 349 33.88 -11.21 9.75
N VAL A 350 34.38 -10.07 9.29
CA VAL A 350 34.56 -9.75 7.85
C VAL A 350 35.82 -8.88 7.68
N LYS A 351 36.58 -9.05 6.59
CA LYS A 351 37.70 -8.15 6.25
C LYS A 351 37.16 -6.79 5.77
N ALA A 352 37.88 -5.70 6.06
CA ALA A 352 37.56 -4.39 5.53
C ALA A 352 37.74 -4.38 3.99
N GLY A 353 36.69 -4.04 3.24
CA GLY A 353 36.76 -3.76 1.81
C GLY A 353 36.85 -2.27 1.51
N ASP A 354 37.08 -1.90 0.25
CA ASP A 354 37.21 -0.51 -0.20
C ASP A 354 36.00 0.36 0.16
N ASN A 355 36.28 1.59 0.60
CA ASN A 355 35.33 2.51 1.23
C ASN A 355 34.39 3.26 0.26
N ASP A 356 34.54 3.07 -1.06
CA ASP A 356 33.87 3.93 -2.06
C ASP A 356 32.59 3.32 -2.66
N LEU A 357 32.26 2.06 -2.33
CA LEU A 357 31.02 1.41 -2.77
C LEU A 357 30.03 1.25 -1.62
N LEU A 358 28.74 1.40 -1.91
CA LEU A 358 27.68 1.07 -0.95
C LEU A 358 27.85 -0.37 -0.45
N PRO A 359 27.81 -0.63 0.86
CA PRO A 359 28.00 -1.98 1.37
C PRO A 359 26.87 -2.90 0.94
N VAL A 360 27.18 -4.20 0.83
CA VAL A 360 26.19 -5.25 0.54
C VAL A 360 25.00 -5.14 1.49
N GLY A 361 23.79 -5.13 0.93
CA GLY A 361 22.55 -4.91 1.69
C GLY A 361 22.02 -3.47 1.64
N SER A 362 22.83 -2.52 1.19
CA SER A 362 22.38 -1.14 0.93
C SER A 362 21.42 -1.10 -0.25
N LEU A 363 20.66 -0.03 -0.38
CA LEU A 363 19.73 0.20 -1.47
C LEU A 363 20.31 1.24 -2.42
N ALA A 364 20.42 0.87 -3.69
CA ALA A 364 20.72 1.76 -4.79
C ALA A 364 19.42 2.18 -5.48
N MET A 365 19.15 3.48 -5.51
CA MET A 365 17.99 4.07 -6.18
C MET A 365 18.29 4.29 -7.66
N LYS A 366 17.37 3.89 -8.55
CA LYS A 366 17.50 4.10 -10.00
C LYS A 366 16.19 4.64 -10.56
N ARG A 367 16.28 5.76 -11.29
CA ARG A 367 15.16 6.30 -12.08
C ARG A 367 15.20 5.72 -13.50
N TYR A 368 14.06 5.36 -14.05
CA TYR A 368 13.95 4.80 -15.40
C TYR A 368 12.63 5.21 -16.08
N ALA A 369 12.65 5.30 -17.41
CA ALA A 369 11.45 5.50 -18.22
C ALA A 369 10.62 4.20 -18.19
N SER A 370 9.42 4.26 -17.62
CA SER A 370 8.51 3.12 -17.51
C SER A 370 7.71 2.90 -18.79
N TYR A 371 7.33 3.97 -19.47
CA TYR A 371 6.63 3.92 -20.75
C TYR A 371 6.74 5.26 -21.47
N THR A 372 6.62 5.20 -22.79
CA THR A 372 6.49 6.35 -23.68
C THR A 372 5.03 6.51 -24.08
N GLY A 373 4.53 7.74 -24.10
CA GLY A 373 3.13 8.00 -24.39
C GLY A 373 2.81 9.46 -24.67
N VAL A 374 1.54 9.71 -25.01
CA VAL A 374 1.01 11.06 -25.23
C VAL A 374 0.28 11.51 -23.98
N PHE A 375 0.82 12.51 -23.27
CA PHE A 375 0.30 13.02 -22.01
C PHE A 375 -0.65 14.20 -22.25
N LEU A 376 -1.91 14.03 -21.86
CA LEU A 376 -2.97 14.98 -22.16
C LEU A 376 -2.88 16.27 -21.34
N GLY A 377 -3.03 17.40 -22.02
CA GLY A 377 -3.13 18.71 -21.40
C GLY A 377 -4.38 18.85 -20.51
N ARG A 378 -4.39 19.83 -19.59
CA ARG A 378 -5.52 20.07 -18.68
C ARG A 378 -6.84 20.27 -19.44
N SER A 379 -6.81 21.01 -20.55
CA SER A 379 -7.99 21.29 -21.38
C SER A 379 -8.59 20.03 -21.98
N SER A 380 -7.76 19.09 -22.46
CA SER A 380 -8.24 17.84 -23.05
C SER A 380 -8.72 16.84 -22.00
N ARG A 381 -8.10 16.82 -20.81
CA ARG A 381 -8.61 16.07 -19.66
C ARG A 381 -10.00 16.58 -19.23
N SER A 382 -10.18 17.89 -19.16
CA SER A 382 -11.48 18.52 -18.86
C SER A 382 -12.52 18.25 -19.96
N LEU A 383 -12.11 18.29 -21.23
CA LEU A 383 -12.99 17.97 -22.36
C LEU A 383 -13.52 16.54 -22.27
N LEU A 384 -12.65 15.57 -21.98
CA LEU A 384 -13.05 14.17 -21.77
C LEU A 384 -14.01 14.02 -20.59
N GLY A 385 -13.72 14.65 -19.45
CA GLY A 385 -14.62 14.60 -18.28
C GLY A 385 -16.03 15.13 -18.55
N ARG A 386 -16.19 16.07 -19.49
CA ARG A 386 -17.51 16.60 -19.91
C ARG A 386 -18.27 15.66 -20.84
N HIS A 387 -17.57 14.87 -21.66
CA HIS A 387 -18.19 14.02 -22.69
C HIS A 387 -18.35 12.57 -22.25
N VAL A 388 -17.50 12.10 -21.34
CA VAL A 388 -17.51 10.73 -20.84
C VAL A 388 -17.91 10.72 -19.37
N ARG A 389 -19.14 10.25 -19.10
CA ARG A 389 -19.61 10.08 -17.73
C ARG A 389 -18.90 8.88 -17.09
N CYS A 390 -18.24 9.13 -15.97
CA CYS A 390 -17.64 8.08 -15.15
C CYS A 390 -18.53 7.81 -13.94
N PRO A 391 -18.64 6.55 -13.48
CA PRO A 391 -19.33 6.25 -12.23
C PRO A 391 -18.72 7.03 -11.05
N LYS A 392 -19.58 7.45 -10.12
CA LYS A 392 -19.14 8.06 -8.87
C LYS A 392 -18.27 7.03 -8.11
N ASN A 393 -17.19 7.49 -7.48
CA ASN A 393 -16.24 6.68 -6.70
C ASN A 393 -15.24 5.82 -7.52
N TRP A 394 -15.15 6.01 -8.83
CA TRP A 394 -14.08 5.40 -9.64
C TRP A 394 -12.85 6.29 -9.68
N SER A 395 -11.68 5.66 -9.76
CA SER A 395 -10.41 6.37 -9.89
C SER A 395 -10.29 6.97 -11.28
N ASN A 396 -9.94 8.25 -11.34
CA ASN A 396 -9.73 8.98 -12.59
C ASN A 396 -8.35 8.62 -13.17
N ALA A 397 -8.36 8.10 -14.40
CA ALA A 397 -7.16 7.73 -15.14
C ALA A 397 -6.89 8.63 -16.36
N VAL A 398 -7.73 9.66 -16.59
CA VAL A 398 -7.59 10.55 -17.75
C VAL A 398 -6.25 11.29 -17.65
N GLY A 399 -5.28 10.83 -18.42
CA GLY A 399 -3.93 11.40 -18.33
C GLY A 399 -3.06 11.15 -19.54
N HIS A 400 -3.12 9.97 -20.14
CA HIS A 400 -2.21 9.61 -21.22
C HIS A 400 -2.74 8.47 -22.08
N MET A 401 -2.19 8.36 -23.29
CA MET A 401 -2.21 7.16 -24.13
C MET A 401 -0.81 6.54 -24.12
N VAL A 402 -0.70 5.25 -23.87
CA VAL A 402 0.58 4.53 -23.92
C VAL A 402 0.89 4.14 -25.37
N LEU A 403 2.11 4.41 -25.82
CA LEU A 403 2.61 4.02 -27.15
C LEU A 403 3.55 2.82 -27.05
N ALA A 404 4.52 2.87 -26.13
CA ALA A 404 5.52 1.84 -25.94
C ALA A 404 5.83 1.65 -24.44
N LEU A 405 6.18 0.42 -24.05
CA LEU A 405 6.70 0.13 -22.71
C LEU A 405 8.20 0.44 -22.69
N GLY A 406 8.65 1.15 -21.65
CA GLY A 406 10.02 1.65 -21.58
C GLY A 406 10.26 2.95 -22.38
N PRO A 407 11.53 3.37 -22.47
CA PRO A 407 11.92 4.47 -23.35
C PRO A 407 11.74 4.07 -24.81
N ALA A 408 11.34 5.02 -25.65
CA ALA A 408 11.24 4.81 -27.09
C ALA A 408 12.49 5.36 -27.79
N ASP A 409 12.92 4.68 -28.84
CA ASP A 409 14.04 5.14 -29.64
C ASP A 409 13.64 6.43 -30.40
N PRO A 410 14.43 7.53 -30.33
CA PRO A 410 14.09 8.77 -31.00
C PRO A 410 14.00 8.66 -32.53
N GLU A 411 14.80 7.80 -33.16
CA GLU A 411 14.75 7.58 -34.61
C GLU A 411 13.48 6.79 -34.97
N GLU A 412 13.13 5.78 -34.18
CA GLU A 412 11.88 5.04 -34.33
C GLU A 412 10.65 5.93 -34.16
N LEU A 413 10.63 6.81 -33.15
CA LEU A 413 9.56 7.81 -32.98
C LEU A 413 9.48 8.77 -34.17
N GLY A 414 10.62 9.25 -34.66
CA GLY A 414 10.69 10.12 -35.83
C GLY A 414 10.16 9.43 -37.09
N ALA A 415 10.52 8.17 -37.31
CA ALA A 415 10.11 7.40 -38.49
C ALA A 415 8.63 6.97 -38.43
N SER A 416 8.15 6.52 -37.27
CA SER A 416 6.80 5.96 -37.10
C SER A 416 5.72 7.02 -36.84
N LEU A 417 6.03 8.05 -36.05
CA LEU A 417 5.08 9.10 -35.62
C LEU A 417 5.35 10.45 -36.30
N GLY A 418 6.55 10.68 -36.85
CA GLY A 418 6.93 11.99 -37.37
C GLY A 418 7.04 13.05 -36.27
N ALA A 419 7.34 12.65 -35.03
CA ALA A 419 7.39 13.52 -33.86
C ALA A 419 8.55 13.16 -32.93
N ALA A 420 9.05 14.15 -32.19
CA ALA A 420 10.07 13.97 -31.16
C ALA A 420 9.46 14.09 -29.74
N LEU A 421 10.18 13.60 -28.73
CA LEU A 421 9.82 13.84 -27.33
C LEU A 421 9.68 15.34 -27.08
N GLY A 422 8.59 15.75 -26.42
CA GLY A 422 8.23 17.15 -26.19
C GLY A 422 7.30 17.75 -27.26
N ASP A 423 7.10 17.10 -28.41
CA ASP A 423 6.18 17.60 -29.43
C ASP A 423 4.72 17.45 -29.02
N SER A 424 3.91 18.40 -29.49
CA SER A 424 2.45 18.35 -29.36
C SER A 424 1.87 17.32 -30.33
N VAL A 425 0.96 16.48 -29.82
CA VAL A 425 0.22 15.48 -30.59
C VAL A 425 -1.27 15.66 -30.34
N GLU A 426 -2.05 15.62 -31.42
CA GLU A 426 -3.51 15.58 -31.38
C GLU A 426 -3.99 14.13 -31.52
N LEU A 427 -4.76 13.64 -30.56
CA LEU A 427 -5.45 12.35 -30.61
C LEU A 427 -6.89 12.58 -31.02
N ILE A 428 -7.33 11.94 -32.10
CA ILE A 428 -8.72 11.95 -32.54
C ILE A 428 -9.39 10.70 -31.98
N VAL A 429 -10.39 10.89 -31.13
CA VAL A 429 -11.17 9.81 -30.51
C VAL A 429 -12.59 9.82 -31.02
N ASP A 430 -13.15 8.64 -31.32
CA ASP A 430 -14.46 8.52 -31.96
C ASP A 430 -15.48 7.69 -31.16
N SER A 431 -15.00 6.90 -30.21
CA SER A 431 -15.81 5.87 -29.54
C SER A 431 -15.39 5.68 -28.10
N ILE A 432 -16.34 5.18 -27.31
CA ILE A 432 -16.22 4.83 -25.90
C ILE A 432 -16.35 3.32 -25.72
N GLY A 433 -15.47 2.77 -24.91
CA GLY A 433 -15.44 1.38 -24.52
C GLY A 433 -15.63 1.24 -23.01
N THR A 434 -16.35 0.20 -22.60
CA THR A 434 -16.60 -0.07 -21.18
C THR A 434 -16.54 -1.56 -20.89
N ILE A 435 -15.83 -1.94 -19.83
CA ILE A 435 -16.01 -3.24 -19.17
C ILE A 435 -16.88 -2.97 -17.95
N ALA A 436 -18.03 -3.64 -17.89
CA ALA A 436 -19.01 -3.43 -16.82
C ALA A 436 -18.37 -3.57 -15.44
N ASN A 437 -18.61 -2.58 -14.58
CA ASN A 437 -18.06 -2.51 -13.22
C ASN A 437 -16.52 -2.49 -13.11
N ALA A 438 -15.78 -2.26 -14.21
CA ALA A 438 -14.32 -2.34 -14.21
C ALA A 438 -13.61 -1.11 -14.79
N VAL A 439 -13.85 -0.75 -16.06
CA VAL A 439 -13.08 0.31 -16.73
C VAL A 439 -13.89 1.01 -17.82
N VAL A 440 -13.62 2.32 -18.00
CA VAL A 440 -14.11 3.16 -19.11
C VAL A 440 -12.91 3.73 -19.84
N ALA A 441 -12.91 3.63 -21.17
CA ALA A 441 -11.87 4.18 -22.03
C ALA A 441 -12.46 4.80 -23.30
N VAL A 442 -11.67 5.63 -23.99
CA VAL A 442 -11.99 6.13 -25.34
C VAL A 442 -10.98 5.60 -26.34
N ARG A 443 -11.44 5.23 -27.54
CA ARG A 443 -10.59 4.72 -28.62
C ARG A 443 -9.99 5.88 -29.40
N VAL A 444 -8.69 5.82 -29.66
CA VAL A 444 -7.98 6.71 -30.57
C VAL A 444 -8.02 6.08 -31.95
N VAL A 445 -8.57 6.80 -32.92
CA VAL A 445 -8.64 6.34 -34.32
C VAL A 445 -7.56 6.96 -35.18
N GLN A 446 -7.16 8.19 -34.88
CA GLN A 446 -6.11 8.87 -35.61
C GLN A 446 -5.25 9.70 -34.66
N LEU A 447 -4.00 9.89 -35.06
CA LEU A 447 -3.04 10.77 -34.40
C LEU A 447 -2.55 11.80 -35.41
N ARG A 448 -2.55 13.07 -35.02
CA ARG A 448 -1.99 14.16 -35.84
C ARG A 448 -0.79 14.76 -35.12
N THR A 449 0.35 14.71 -35.80
CA THR A 449 1.59 15.37 -35.41
C THR A 449 1.80 16.60 -36.29
N LYS A 450 2.92 17.31 -36.11
CA LYS A 450 3.25 18.48 -36.95
C LYS A 450 3.44 18.11 -38.42
N THR A 451 3.87 16.87 -38.68
CA THR A 451 4.33 16.43 -39.99
C THR A 451 3.34 15.47 -40.66
N GLN A 452 2.52 14.75 -39.88
CA GLN A 452 1.73 13.64 -40.38
C GLN A 452 0.36 13.52 -39.69
N LEU A 453 -0.59 12.93 -40.42
CA LEU A 453 -1.84 12.39 -39.89
C LEU A 453 -1.79 10.88 -40.08
N LEU A 454 -1.87 10.14 -38.98
CA LEU A 454 -1.68 8.69 -38.93
C LEU A 454 -2.95 8.02 -38.43
N GLU A 455 -3.34 6.94 -39.11
CA GLU A 455 -4.35 6.02 -38.59
C GLU A 455 -3.77 5.22 -37.42
N ALA A 456 -4.53 5.06 -36.34
CA ALA A 456 -4.09 4.31 -35.16
C ALA A 456 -3.72 2.85 -35.50
N SER A 457 -4.41 2.26 -36.49
CA SER A 457 -4.13 0.90 -36.99
C SER A 457 -2.78 0.76 -37.70
N ALA A 458 -2.18 1.86 -38.15
CA ALA A 458 -0.83 1.85 -38.72
C ALA A 458 0.25 1.76 -37.63
N LEU A 459 -0.06 2.18 -36.40
CA LEU A 459 0.88 2.16 -35.26
C LEU A 459 0.77 0.87 -34.44
N SER A 460 -0.43 0.31 -34.32
CA SER A 460 -0.65 -0.92 -33.56
C SER A 460 -1.81 -1.73 -34.15
N PRO A 461 -1.70 -3.07 -34.22
CA PRO A 461 -2.83 -3.93 -34.58
C PRO A 461 -3.92 -3.91 -33.49
N GLU A 462 -3.54 -3.63 -32.24
CA GLU A 462 -4.46 -3.48 -31.12
C GLU A 462 -5.03 -2.06 -31.06
N PRO A 463 -6.30 -1.87 -30.62
CA PRO A 463 -6.87 -0.54 -30.48
C PRO A 463 -6.04 0.33 -29.54
N LEU A 464 -5.63 1.52 -30.00
CA LEU A 464 -5.07 2.54 -29.13
C LEU A 464 -6.20 3.22 -28.34
N TYR A 465 -5.97 3.49 -27.06
CA TYR A 465 -6.99 4.05 -26.18
C TYR A 465 -6.42 4.96 -25.09
N VAL A 466 -7.28 5.83 -24.58
CA VAL A 466 -7.06 6.58 -23.33
C VAL A 466 -8.02 6.04 -22.28
N THR A 467 -7.48 5.49 -21.19
CA THR A 467 -8.31 5.09 -20.04
C THR A 467 -8.85 6.34 -19.35
N VAL A 468 -10.17 6.40 -19.17
CA VAL A 468 -10.84 7.53 -18.54
C VAL A 468 -11.01 7.30 -17.05
N ALA A 469 -11.55 6.14 -16.66
CA ALA A 469 -11.72 5.78 -15.25
C ALA A 469 -11.70 4.27 -15.05
N TYR A 470 -11.36 3.83 -13.85
CA TYR A 470 -11.40 2.41 -13.46
C TYR A 470 -11.87 2.22 -12.01
N ASN A 471 -12.46 1.06 -11.74
CA ASN A 471 -13.01 0.70 -10.45
C ASN A 471 -11.92 0.11 -9.53
N GLU A 472 -11.03 0.97 -9.05
CA GLU A 472 -10.01 0.61 -8.08
C GLU A 472 -10.56 -0.05 -6.81
N PRO A 473 -11.69 0.41 -6.22
CA PRO A 473 -12.28 -0.25 -5.04
C PRO A 473 -12.69 -1.71 -5.27
N ALA A 474 -12.98 -2.09 -6.52
CA ALA A 474 -13.26 -3.49 -6.88
C ALA A 474 -12.01 -4.24 -7.38
N GLY A 475 -10.81 -3.68 -7.21
CA GLY A 475 -9.53 -4.30 -7.54
C GLY A 475 -9.11 -4.18 -9.01
N PHE A 476 -9.83 -3.41 -9.83
CA PHE A 476 -9.47 -3.22 -11.24
C PHE A 476 -8.36 -2.18 -11.41
N ARG A 477 -7.67 -2.25 -12.55
CA ARG A 477 -6.57 -1.33 -12.90
C ARG A 477 -6.83 -0.69 -14.27
N SER A 478 -6.20 0.45 -14.53
CA SER A 478 -6.29 1.14 -15.82
C SER A 478 -5.88 0.28 -17.01
N SER A 479 -4.96 -0.67 -16.82
CA SER A 479 -4.47 -1.60 -17.84
C SER A 479 -5.53 -2.60 -18.33
N TYR A 480 -6.66 -2.74 -17.62
CA TYR A 480 -7.76 -3.60 -18.06
C TYR A 480 -8.47 -3.05 -19.30
N ALA A 481 -8.26 -1.77 -19.65
CA ALA A 481 -8.83 -1.17 -20.85
C ALA A 481 -8.42 -1.88 -22.16
N LYS A 482 -7.26 -2.57 -22.18
CA LYS A 482 -6.84 -3.40 -23.32
C LYS A 482 -7.81 -4.55 -23.64
N ASN A 483 -8.62 -4.97 -22.67
CA ASN A 483 -9.57 -6.08 -22.84
C ASN A 483 -10.95 -5.59 -23.31
N ILE A 484 -11.09 -4.33 -23.77
CA ILE A 484 -12.35 -3.82 -24.30
C ILE A 484 -12.55 -4.34 -25.72
N GLU A 485 -13.55 -5.21 -25.89
CA GLU A 485 -13.91 -5.76 -27.20
C GLU A 485 -14.93 -4.89 -27.94
N ARG A 486 -15.81 -4.19 -27.21
CA ARG A 486 -16.94 -3.45 -27.79
C ARG A 486 -16.78 -1.95 -27.61
N TRP A 487 -16.65 -1.25 -28.73
CA TRP A 487 -16.53 0.21 -28.82
C TRP A 487 -17.80 0.81 -29.41
N ARG A 488 -18.39 1.78 -28.72
CA ARG A 488 -19.62 2.47 -29.15
C ARG A 488 -19.27 3.89 -29.60
N PRO A 489 -19.81 4.39 -30.73
CA PRO A 489 -19.55 5.76 -31.16
C PRO A 489 -19.92 6.79 -30.08
N LEU A 490 -19.12 7.84 -29.97
CA LEU A 490 -19.40 8.97 -29.10
C LEU A 490 -20.61 9.75 -29.62
N ARG A 491 -21.49 10.18 -28.72
CA ARG A 491 -22.68 10.96 -29.09
C ARG A 491 -22.34 12.32 -29.72
N SER A 492 -21.19 12.87 -29.35
CA SER A 492 -20.67 14.13 -29.89
C SER A 492 -20.00 13.98 -31.25
N GLY A 493 -19.95 12.77 -31.81
CA GLY A 493 -19.02 12.45 -32.89
C GLY A 493 -17.58 12.43 -32.36
N SER A 494 -16.62 12.81 -33.19
CA SER A 494 -15.20 12.76 -32.85
C SER A 494 -14.78 13.91 -31.92
N LEU A 495 -13.87 13.62 -30.98
CA LEU A 495 -13.22 14.62 -30.13
C LEU A 495 -11.73 14.68 -30.47
N VAL A 496 -11.16 15.89 -30.42
CA VAL A 496 -9.72 16.11 -30.59
C VAL A 496 -9.10 16.41 -29.22
N LEU A 497 -8.16 15.58 -28.80
CA LEU A 497 -7.44 15.69 -27.54
C LEU A 497 -6.00 16.10 -27.81
N ARG A 498 -5.53 17.17 -27.19
CA ARG A 498 -4.15 17.62 -27.30
C ARG A 498 -3.33 17.10 -26.12
N GLY A 499 -2.18 16.54 -26.44
CA GLY A 499 -1.18 16.11 -25.48
C GLY A 499 0.24 16.37 -25.96
N VAL A 500 1.19 15.98 -25.13
CA VAL A 500 2.63 16.08 -25.41
C VAL A 500 3.20 14.68 -25.42
N LEU A 501 3.98 14.35 -26.45
CA LEU A 501 4.73 13.11 -26.49
C LEU A 501 5.84 13.15 -25.45
N GLY A 502 5.95 12.13 -24.60
CA GLY A 502 6.94 12.11 -23.53
C GLY A 502 7.13 10.72 -22.92
N GLU A 503 7.85 10.70 -21.81
CA GLU A 503 8.11 9.48 -21.04
C GLU A 503 7.62 9.64 -19.60
N HIS A 504 7.03 8.58 -19.06
CA HIS A 504 6.68 8.49 -17.65
C HIS A 504 7.82 7.81 -16.88
N PHE A 505 8.36 8.49 -15.87
CA PHE A 505 9.47 7.96 -15.10
C PHE A 505 9.03 7.39 -13.77
N LEU A 506 9.56 6.21 -13.43
CA LEU A 506 9.47 5.62 -12.10
C LEU A 506 10.86 5.55 -11.47
N THR A 507 10.89 5.42 -10.14
CA THR A 507 12.11 5.13 -9.39
C THR A 507 11.97 3.77 -8.72
N THR A 508 13.01 2.95 -8.82
CA THR A 508 13.13 1.65 -8.15
C THR A 508 14.28 1.68 -7.16
N ALA A 509 14.31 0.70 -6.25
CA ALA A 509 15.46 0.41 -5.41
C ALA A 509 15.89 -1.05 -5.60
N SER A 510 17.20 -1.25 -5.71
CA SER A 510 17.81 -2.58 -5.70
C SER A 510 18.77 -2.71 -4.54
N ILE A 511 18.72 -3.85 -3.85
CA ILE A 511 19.73 -4.21 -2.86
C ILE A 511 21.06 -4.37 -3.60
N VAL A 512 22.09 -3.68 -3.14
CA VAL A 512 23.46 -3.86 -3.58
C VAL A 512 23.85 -5.28 -3.19
N ALA A 513 23.91 -6.14 -4.21
CA ALA A 513 24.35 -7.51 -4.05
C ALA A 513 25.87 -7.54 -3.83
N PRO A 514 26.40 -8.57 -3.17
CA PRO A 514 27.83 -8.82 -3.24
C PRO A 514 28.23 -8.95 -4.71
N GLU A 515 29.42 -8.46 -5.04
CA GLU A 515 30.01 -8.74 -6.33
C GLU A 515 30.05 -10.26 -6.49
N VAL A 516 29.31 -10.76 -7.47
CA VAL A 516 29.33 -12.18 -7.80
C VAL A 516 30.66 -12.39 -8.51
N VAL A 517 31.68 -12.79 -7.74
CA VAL A 517 32.88 -13.37 -8.34
C VAL A 517 32.39 -14.56 -9.14
N VAL A 518 32.42 -14.43 -10.47
CA VAL A 518 32.06 -15.52 -11.35
C VAL A 518 33.14 -16.57 -11.16
N ASP A 519 32.78 -17.61 -10.42
CA ASP A 519 33.57 -18.81 -10.29
C ASP A 519 34.04 -19.25 -11.68
N GLU A 520 35.36 -19.35 -11.89
CA GLU A 520 35.91 -19.84 -13.17
C GLU A 520 35.37 -21.24 -13.48
N VAL A 521 35.25 -22.08 -12.44
CA VAL A 521 34.61 -23.39 -12.52
C VAL A 521 33.21 -23.34 -11.91
N LYS A 522 32.20 -23.59 -12.75
CA LYS A 522 30.80 -23.70 -12.30
C LYS A 522 30.58 -24.99 -11.50
N ILE A 523 30.86 -24.97 -10.20
CA ILE A 523 30.71 -26.12 -9.29
C ILE A 523 29.30 -26.73 -9.37
N GLY A 524 28.25 -25.90 -9.41
CA GLY A 524 26.88 -26.39 -9.57
C GLY A 524 26.67 -27.16 -10.88
N GLY A 525 27.37 -26.78 -11.95
CA GLY A 525 27.36 -27.53 -13.20
C GLY A 525 28.03 -28.90 -13.07
N LEU A 526 29.14 -28.98 -12.33
CA LEU A 526 29.82 -30.26 -12.05
C LEU A 526 28.97 -31.18 -11.18
N VAL A 527 28.35 -30.64 -10.13
CA VAL A 527 27.42 -31.38 -9.25
C VAL A 527 26.25 -31.93 -10.07
N CYS A 528 25.63 -31.13 -10.94
CA CYS A 528 24.52 -31.60 -11.78
C CYS A 528 24.95 -32.63 -12.84
N GLN A 529 26.19 -32.55 -13.34
CA GLN A 529 26.72 -33.56 -14.27
C GLN A 529 26.90 -34.91 -13.60
N GLN A 530 27.36 -34.89 -12.35
CA GLN A 530 27.64 -36.09 -11.58
C GLN A 530 26.38 -36.67 -10.92
N TRP A 531 25.43 -35.83 -10.48
CA TRP A 531 24.13 -36.22 -9.90
C TRP A 531 22.97 -35.44 -10.55
N PRO A 532 22.46 -35.90 -11.70
CA PRO A 532 21.38 -35.25 -12.44
C PRO A 532 20.05 -35.19 -11.68
N GLU A 533 19.88 -36.02 -10.67
CA GLU A 533 18.67 -36.12 -9.84
C GLU A 533 18.53 -34.99 -8.82
N LEU A 534 19.62 -34.31 -8.45
CA LEU A 534 19.58 -33.19 -7.51
C LEU A 534 18.87 -31.98 -8.13
N LYS A 535 18.00 -31.31 -7.36
CA LYS A 535 17.25 -30.15 -7.83
C LYS A 535 17.20 -29.04 -6.79
N GLY A 536 17.21 -27.80 -7.25
CA GLY A 536 16.96 -26.61 -6.43
C GLY A 536 17.86 -26.52 -5.20
N ARG A 537 17.26 -26.66 -4.00
CA ARG A 537 17.94 -26.49 -2.71
C ARG A 537 19.06 -27.52 -2.50
N ASP A 538 18.90 -28.75 -2.99
CA ASP A 538 19.86 -29.82 -2.77
C ASP A 538 21.17 -29.58 -3.52
N ILE A 539 21.08 -29.01 -4.74
CA ILE A 539 22.26 -28.53 -5.49
C ILE A 539 22.96 -27.43 -4.67
N GLY A 540 22.21 -26.50 -4.08
CA GLY A 540 22.77 -25.43 -3.25
C GLY A 540 23.55 -25.95 -2.04
N LEU A 541 23.02 -26.98 -1.36
CA LEU A 541 23.70 -27.64 -0.24
C LEU A 541 24.95 -28.40 -0.71
N ALA A 542 24.87 -29.12 -1.83
CA ALA A 542 26.00 -29.84 -2.38
C ALA A 542 27.15 -28.91 -2.79
N VAL A 543 26.83 -27.79 -3.47
CA VAL A 543 27.81 -26.74 -3.81
C VAL A 543 28.44 -26.14 -2.55
N ALA A 544 27.67 -25.93 -1.48
CA ALA A 544 28.22 -25.44 -0.22
C ALA A 544 29.21 -26.43 0.41
N SER A 545 28.91 -27.73 0.42
CA SER A 545 29.82 -28.78 0.91
C SER A 545 31.12 -28.86 0.10
N VAL A 546 31.03 -28.78 -1.24
CA VAL A 546 32.21 -28.75 -2.12
C VAL A 546 33.07 -27.54 -1.83
N ARG A 547 32.47 -26.35 -1.69
CA ARG A 547 33.20 -25.12 -1.36
C ARG A 547 33.86 -25.18 0.01
N GLN A 548 33.20 -25.76 1.02
CA GLN A 548 33.80 -25.98 2.33
C GLN A 548 35.03 -26.89 2.22
N LYS A 549 34.92 -27.99 1.48
CA LYS A 549 36.04 -28.93 1.31
C LYS A 549 37.20 -28.32 0.50
N MET A 550 36.90 -27.51 -0.52
CA MET A 550 37.91 -26.72 -1.24
C MET A 550 38.64 -25.77 -0.29
N ALA A 551 37.91 -25.07 0.59
CA ALA A 551 38.51 -24.18 1.59
C ALA A 551 39.40 -24.94 2.58
N ASP A 552 38.94 -26.08 3.09
CA ASP A 552 39.73 -26.93 4.00
C ASP A 552 41.05 -27.42 3.36
N LEU A 553 41.06 -27.58 2.04
CA LEU A 553 42.22 -28.03 1.26
C LEU A 553 43.04 -26.88 0.66
N GLY A 554 42.64 -25.62 0.88
CA GLY A 554 43.30 -24.46 0.28
C GLY A 554 43.25 -24.43 -1.25
N ILE A 555 42.20 -24.97 -1.86
CA ILE A 555 42.01 -25.02 -3.32
C ILE A 555 41.15 -23.84 -3.76
N GLU A 556 41.72 -22.96 -4.57
CA GLU A 556 41.00 -21.83 -5.17
C GLU A 556 40.13 -22.28 -6.35
N ASN A 557 39.00 -21.59 -6.55
CA ASN A 557 38.12 -21.83 -7.69
C ASN A 557 38.68 -21.19 -8.96
N SER A 558 39.59 -21.90 -9.61
CA SER A 558 40.19 -21.53 -10.88
C SER A 558 40.13 -22.69 -11.87
N GLU A 559 40.13 -22.39 -13.17
CA GLU A 559 40.12 -23.43 -14.21
C GLU A 559 41.35 -24.36 -14.12
N GLN A 560 42.49 -23.82 -13.64
CA GLN A 560 43.70 -24.61 -13.35
C GLN A 560 43.50 -25.71 -12.29
N ASN A 561 42.53 -25.52 -11.38
CA ASN A 561 42.20 -26.48 -10.32
C ASN A 561 40.98 -27.33 -10.67
N ARG A 562 40.40 -27.21 -11.87
CA ARG A 562 39.17 -27.92 -12.28
C ARG A 562 39.22 -29.41 -11.96
N GLY A 563 40.33 -30.09 -12.27
CA GLY A 563 40.48 -31.52 -11.99
C GLY A 563 40.30 -31.86 -10.51
N LYS A 564 40.98 -31.11 -9.62
CA LYS A 564 40.86 -31.29 -8.16
C LYS A 564 39.45 -30.97 -7.66
N ILE A 565 38.77 -29.99 -8.26
CA ILE A 565 37.40 -29.65 -7.92
C ILE A 565 36.45 -30.79 -8.32
N VAL A 566 36.64 -31.40 -9.49
CA VAL A 566 35.88 -32.59 -9.92
C VAL A 566 36.12 -33.77 -8.98
N ASP A 567 37.37 -33.98 -8.52
CA ASP A 567 37.69 -35.02 -7.56
C ASP A 567 36.96 -34.81 -6.22
N ILE A 568 36.91 -33.56 -5.72
CA ILE A 568 36.17 -33.22 -4.50
C ILE A 568 34.67 -33.46 -4.69
N VAL A 569 34.11 -33.04 -5.83
CA VAL A 569 32.70 -33.27 -6.18
C VAL A 569 32.44 -34.77 -6.07
N THR A 570 33.21 -35.60 -6.78
CA THR A 570 33.12 -37.07 -6.83
C THR A 570 33.35 -37.78 -5.49
N LEU A 571 34.11 -37.17 -4.57
CA LEU A 571 34.42 -37.77 -3.27
C LEU A 571 33.33 -37.51 -2.23
N LEU A 572 32.65 -36.36 -2.29
CA LEU A 572 31.69 -35.92 -1.27
C LEU A 572 30.31 -36.56 -1.41
N PHE A 573 29.97 -37.03 -2.61
CA PHE A 573 28.68 -37.61 -2.97
C PHE A 573 28.92 -38.80 -3.89
#